data_AF-A0A1F5N965-F1
#
_entry.id   AF-A0A1F5N965-F1
#
_cell.length_a   1.000
_cell.length_b   1.000
_cell.length_c   1.000
_cell.angle_alpha   90.00
_cell.angle_beta   90.00
_cell.angle_gamma   90.00
#
_symmetry.space_group_name_H-M   'P 1'
#
loop_
_entity.id
_entity.type
_entity.pdbx_description
1 polymer ?
#
loop_
_entity_poly.entity_id
_entity_poly.type
_entity_poly.pdbx_seq_one_letter_code
_entity_poly.pdbx_strand_id
1 'polypeptide(L)' 'MAKNSNIKKVTRIGKGSLGIMLPASGVRSLGWRERQRVIVKRIPRGFMILDAVTKKRKR' A
#
# COMPACT_ATOMS: atom_id res chain seq x y z
N MET A 1 -11.31 13.71 -21.18
CA MET A 1 -11.70 12.35 -20.76
C MET A 1 -10.83 11.93 -19.58
N ALA A 2 -11.35 11.94 -18.36
CA ALA A 2 -10.59 11.55 -17.18
C ALA A 2 -10.30 10.04 -17.23
N LYS A 3 -9.05 9.66 -17.52
CA LYS A 3 -8.62 8.26 -17.57
C LYS A 3 -8.75 7.65 -16.16
N ASN A 4 -9.51 6.56 -16.05
CA ASN A 4 -9.63 5.65 -14.90
C ASN A 4 -8.29 4.96 -14.50
N SER A 5 -7.16 5.68 -14.48
CA SER A 5 -5.81 5.11 -14.34
C SER A 5 -5.53 4.45 -12.99
N ASN A 6 -6.38 4.73 -12.00
CA ASN A 6 -6.18 4.31 -10.61
C ASN A 6 -7.00 3.08 -10.20
N ILE A 7 -7.86 2.56 -11.10
CA ILE A 7 -8.59 1.31 -10.84
C ILE A 7 -7.63 0.13 -11.07
N LYS A 8 -7.41 -0.68 -10.03
CA LYS A 8 -6.59 -1.90 -10.08
C LYS A 8 -7.42 -3.10 -9.67
N LYS A 9 -7.11 -4.25 -10.27
CA LYS A 9 -7.71 -5.53 -9.87
C LYS A 9 -7.03 -6.03 -8.59
N VAL A 10 -7.84 -6.64 -7.73
CA VAL A 10 -7.35 -7.40 -6.58
C VAL A 10 -6.93 -8.78 -7.09
N THR A 11 -5.69 -9.17 -6.85
CA THR A 11 -5.11 -10.43 -7.33
C THR A 11 -4.79 -11.33 -6.15
N ARG A 12 -4.97 -12.64 -6.33
CA ARG A 12 -4.60 -13.64 -5.33
C ARG A 12 -3.08 -13.75 -5.24
N ILE A 13 -2.56 -13.68 -4.02
CA ILE A 13 -1.15 -13.89 -3.67
C ILE A 13 -1.09 -15.12 -2.76
N GLY A 14 -0.42 -16.17 -3.23
CA GLY A 14 -0.32 -17.44 -2.50
C GLY A 14 -1.69 -18.11 -2.27
N LYS A 15 -1.84 -18.79 -1.13
CA LYS A 15 -3.02 -19.62 -0.85
C LYS A 15 -4.20 -18.88 -0.23
N GLY A 16 -4.00 -17.75 0.46
CA GLY A 16 -5.06 -17.08 1.21
C GLY A 16 -5.03 -15.55 1.20
N SER A 17 -4.05 -14.93 0.55
CA SER A 17 -3.89 -13.48 0.57
C SER A 17 -4.32 -12.87 -0.75
N LEU A 18 -4.75 -11.62 -0.67
CA LEU A 18 -5.08 -10.79 -1.82
C LEU A 18 -4.17 -9.56 -1.79
N GLY A 19 -3.78 -9.09 -2.97
CA GLY A 19 -2.97 -7.90 -3.11
C GLY A 19 -3.44 -7.02 -4.26
N ILE A 20 -2.93 -5.80 -4.29
CA ILE A 20 -3.11 -4.85 -5.38
C ILE A 20 -1.73 -4.33 -5.79
N MET A 21 -1.56 -4.08 -7.09
CA MET A 21 -0.32 -3.48 -7.59
C MET A 21 -0.39 -1.96 -7.42
N LEU A 22 0.42 -1.43 -6.51
CA LEU A 22 0.63 0.00 -6.38
C LEU A 22 1.57 0.50 -7.50
N PRO A 23 1.30 1.67 -8.11
CA PRO A 23 2.20 2.24 -9.09
C PRO A 23 3.54 2.61 -8.45
N ALA A 24 4.65 2.24 -9.11
CA ALA A 24 6.01 2.47 -8.58
C ALA A 24 6.30 3.95 -8.32
N SER A 25 5.76 4.86 -9.12
CA SER A 25 5.89 6.31 -8.91
C SER A 25 5.29 6.76 -7.57
N GLY A 26 4.09 6.26 -7.22
CA GLY A 26 3.41 6.58 -5.96
C GLY A 26 4.14 5.98 -4.75
N VAL A 27 4.67 4.76 -4.88
CA VAL A 27 5.46 4.13 -3.81
C VAL A 27 6.74 4.92 -3.56
N ARG A 28 7.45 5.33 -4.62
CA ARG A 28 8.67 6.14 -4.52
C ARG A 28 8.43 7.53 -3.96
N SER A 29 7.33 8.21 -4.34
CA SER A 29 7.00 9.54 -3.80
C SER A 29 6.68 9.51 -2.31
N LEU A 30 6.17 8.37 -1.80
CA LEU A 30 5.97 8.14 -0.37
C LEU A 30 7.27 7.78 0.37
N GLY A 31 8.39 7.63 -0.34
CA GLY A 31 9.67 7.19 0.24
C GLY A 31 9.68 5.73 0.67
N TRP A 32 8.68 4.95 0.27
CA TRP A 32 8.56 3.54 0.65
C TRP A 32 9.55 2.67 -0.11
N ARG A 33 10.05 1.64 0.58
CA ARG A 33 10.99 0.67 0.02
C ARG A 33 10.37 -0.72 -0.01
N GLU A 34 10.93 -1.58 -0.86
CA GLU A 34 10.56 -2.99 -0.87
C GLU A 34 10.77 -3.61 0.52
N ARG A 35 9.87 -4.53 0.92
CA ARG A 35 9.90 -5.24 2.21
C ARG A 35 9.80 -4.32 3.45
N GLN A 36 9.43 -3.05 3.28
CA GLN A 36 9.11 -2.17 4.39
C GLN A 36 7.82 -2.61 5.10
N ARG A 37 7.77 -2.38 6.41
CA ARG A 37 6.57 -2.62 7.22
C ARG A 37 5.55 -1.51 7.01
N VAL A 38 4.30 -1.88 6.80
CA VAL A 38 3.17 -0.97 6.67
C VAL A 38 2.04 -1.42 7.61
N ILE A 39 1.20 -0.47 8.01
CA ILE A 39 -0.03 -0.72 8.76
C ILE A 39 -1.19 -0.71 7.78
N VAL A 40 -1.98 -1.76 7.77
CA VAL A 40 -3.21 -1.84 6.97
C VAL A 40 -4.40 -1.64 7.92
N LYS A 41 -5.14 -0.54 7.76
CA LYS A 41 -6.34 -0.24 8.55
C LYS A 41 -7.58 -0.42 7.68
N ARG A 42 -8.60 -1.09 8.22
CA ARG A 42 -9.92 -1.17 7.57
C ARG A 42 -10.67 0.14 7.78
N ILE A 43 -11.24 0.67 6.70
CA ILE A 43 -12.11 1.85 6.71
C ILE A 43 -13.43 1.49 6.01
N PRO A 44 -14.50 2.30 6.16
CA PRO A 44 -15.72 2.09 5.38
C PRO A 44 -15.38 2.00 3.90
N ARG A 45 -15.79 0.89 3.26
CA ARG A 45 -15.59 0.61 1.83
C ARG A 45 -14.12 0.50 1.37
N GLY A 46 -13.15 0.25 2.25
CA GLY A 46 -11.78 0.07 1.80
C GLY A 46 -10.74 -0.24 2.87
N PHE A 47 -9.47 -0.12 2.47
CA PHE A 47 -8.31 -0.21 3.34
C PHE A 47 -7.41 1.00 3.14
N MET A 48 -6.89 1.52 4.25
CA MET A 48 -5.86 2.54 4.28
C MET A 48 -4.51 1.87 4.59
N ILE A 49 -3.48 2.18 3.80
CA ILE A 49 -2.13 1.70 4.02
C ILE A 49 -1.29 2.87 4.53
N LEU A 50 -0.68 2.71 5.69
CA LEU A 50 0.15 3.70 6.36
C LEU A 50 1.55 3.16 6.58
N ASP A 51 2.55 4.04 6.62
CA ASP A 51 3.88 3.65 7.08
C ASP A 51 3.82 3.22 8.55
N ALA A 52 4.46 2.10 8.90
CA ALA A 52 4.49 1.58 10.26
C ALA A 52 5.47 2.31 11.19
N VAL A 53 6.28 3.26 10.68
CA VAL A 53 7.26 4.10 11.42
C VAL A 53 7.90 3.35 12.59
N THR A 54 8.64 2.29 12.29
CA THR A 54 9.11 1.32 13.30
C THR A 54 10.36 1.74 14.09
N LYS A 55 10.88 2.97 13.95
CA LYS A 55 12.02 3.42 14.75
C LYS A 55 11.57 4.48 15.77
N LYS A 56 11.70 4.14 17.06
CA LYS A 56 11.84 5.11 18.15
C LYS A 56 12.79 6.21 17.65
N ARG A 57 12.35 7.46 17.57
CA ARG A 57 13.26 8.60 17.61
C ARG A 57 14.05 8.44 18.92
N LYS A 58 15.27 7.91 18.86
CA LYS A 58 16.26 8.12 19.93
C LYS A 58 16.46 9.64 19.93
N ARG A 59 15.88 10.31 20.94
CA ARG A 59 16.32 11.64 21.34
C ARG A 59 17.76 11.54 21.84
#